data_AF-H1G4F0-F1
#
_entry.id   AF-H1G4F0-F1
#
_cell.length_a   1.000
_cell.length_b   1.000
_cell.length_c   1.000
_cell.angle_alpha   90.00
_cell.angle_beta   90.00
_cell.angle_gamma   90.00
#
_symmetry.space_group_name_H-M   'P 1'
#
loop_
_entity.id
_entity.type
_entity.pdbx_description
1 polymer ?
#
loop_
_entity_poly.entity_id
_entity_poly.type
_entity_poly.pdbx_seq_one_letter_code
_entity_poly.pdbx_strand_id
1 'polypeptide(L)' 'MKPAVTLYHRDGCHLCERMLHELCSLRDELGFEIREVDIDEDPALRQRFHAKIPVLAVGEEILCCHFLDERGLRLELAGD' A
#
# COMPACT_ATOMS: atom_id res chain seq x y z
N MET A 1 -17.12 4.77 7.93
CA MET A 1 -16.37 3.48 7.89
C MET A 1 -14.91 3.87 7.68
N LYS A 2 -13.93 3.31 8.40
CA LYS A 2 -12.54 3.73 8.19
C LYS A 2 -12.05 3.19 6.85
N PRO A 3 -11.44 4.02 6.00
CA PRO A 3 -10.84 3.53 4.77
C PRO A 3 -9.66 2.60 5.10
N ALA A 4 -9.45 1.59 4.26
CA ALA A 4 -8.39 0.60 4.43
C ALA A 4 -7.52 0.56 3.16
N VAL A 5 -6.21 0.59 3.37
CA VAL A 5 -5.21 0.48 2.30
C VAL A 5 -4.51 -0.86 2.41
N THR A 6 -4.22 -1.47 1.27
CA THR A 6 -3.51 -2.74 1.17
C THR A 6 -2.14 -2.48 0.55
N LEU A 7 -1.08 -2.75 1.32
CA LEU A 7 0.30 -2.73 0.88
C LEU A 7 0.71 -4.14 0.49
N TYR A 8 0.88 -4.38 -0.81
CA TYR A 8 1.51 -5.59 -1.31
C TYR A 8 3.02 -5.43 -1.22
N HIS A 9 3.64 -6.25 -0.38
CA HIS A 9 5.07 -6.21 -0.13
C HIS A 9 5.69 -7.61 -0.24
N ARG A 10 7.00 -7.66 -0.07
CA ARG A 10 7.73 -8.90 0.18
C ARG A 10 8.81 -8.65 1.21
N ASP A 11 9.22 -9.71 1.91
CA ASP A 11 10.36 -9.65 2.80
C ASP A 11 11.67 -9.27 2.07
N GLY A 12 12.54 -8.52 2.75
CA GLY A 12 13.85 -8.10 2.23
C GLY A 12 13.83 -6.94 1.22
N CYS A 13 12.72 -6.18 1.12
CA CYS A 13 12.63 -5.05 0.20
C CYS A 13 12.65 -3.69 0.92
N HIS A 14 13.78 -2.98 0.83
CA HIS A 14 13.93 -1.64 1.42
C HIS A 14 12.90 -0.60 0.94
N LEU A 15 12.41 -0.73 -0.30
CA LEU A 15 11.35 0.16 -0.81
C LEU A 15 10.02 -0.07 -0.07
N CYS A 16 9.72 -1.33 0.27
CA CYS A 16 8.51 -1.67 1.02
C CYS A 16 8.58 -1.09 2.44
N GLU A 17 9.72 -1.24 3.12
CA GLU A 17 9.94 -0.67 4.47
C GLU A 17 9.73 0.85 4.46
N ARG A 18 10.25 1.53 3.43
CA ARG A 18 10.08 2.98 3.28
C ARG A 18 8.61 3.36 3.09
N MET A 19 7.90 2.69 2.19
CA MET A 19 6.48 2.97 1.95
C MET A 19 5.63 2.70 3.20
N LEU A 20 5.90 1.60 3.91
CA LEU A 20 5.21 1.27 5.16
C LEU A 20 5.44 2.35 6.24
N HIS A 21 6.67 2.85 6.37
CA HIS A 21 6.99 3.91 7.32
C HIS A 21 6.19 5.19 7.03
N GLU A 22 6.12 5.60 5.76
CA GLU A 22 5.32 6.78 5.37
C GLU A 22 3.83 6.56 5.57
N LEU A 23 3.30 5.38 5.18
CA LEU A 23 1.91 5.01 5.43
C LEU A 23 1.58 5.04 6.93
N CYS A 24 2.47 4.54 7.80
CA CYS A 24 2.27 4.56 9.23
C CYS A 24 2.17 5.99 9.79
N SER A 25 2.95 6.93 9.24
CA SER A 25 2.86 8.34 9.59
C SER A 25 1.53 8.95 9.15
N LEU A 26 1.08 8.65 7.93
CA LEU A 26 -0.20 9.13 7.40
C LEU A 26 -1.40 8.47 8.09
N ARG A 27 -1.26 7.23 8.55
CA ARG A 27 -2.30 6.48 9.27
C ARG A 27 -2.74 7.21 10.53
N ASP A 28 -1.77 7.75 11.27
CA ASP A 28 -2.04 8.52 12.49
C ASP A 28 -2.75 9.85 12.17
N GLU A 29 -2.34 10.51 11.07
CA GLU A 29 -2.91 11.79 10.61
C GLU A 29 -4.33 11.65 10.03
N LEU A 30 -4.54 10.64 9.16
CA LEU A 30 -5.76 10.49 8.33
C LEU A 30 -6.73 9.44 8.89
N GLY A 31 -6.28 8.55 9.77
CA GLY A 31 -7.16 7.60 10.48
C GLY A 31 -7.62 6.38 9.67
N PHE A 32 -6.81 5.88 8.73
CA PHE A 32 -7.10 4.68 7.93
C PHE A 32 -6.48 3.40 8.54
N GLU A 33 -6.77 2.23 7.94
CA GLU A 33 -6.13 0.96 8.28
C GLU A 33 -5.09 0.55 7.22
N ILE A 34 -3.96 -0.01 7.64
CA ILE A 34 -2.94 -0.57 6.74
C ILE A 34 -3.03 -2.09 6.80
N ARG A 35 -3.16 -2.73 5.64
CA ARG A 35 -3.13 -4.18 5.47
C ARG A 35 -1.88 -4.56 4.70
N GLU A 36 -1.00 -5.28 5.34
CA GLU A 36 0.21 -5.81 4.71
C GLU A 36 -0.11 -7.17 4.11
N VAL A 37 0.15 -7.34 2.82
CA VAL A 37 -0.07 -8.60 2.10
C VAL A 37 1.25 -9.02 1.47
N ASP A 38 1.79 -10.15 1.92
CA ASP A 38 3.01 -10.70 1.35
C ASP A 38 2.67 -11.38 0.02
N ILE A 39 3.31 -10.92 -1.06
CA ILE A 39 3.07 -11.46 -2.39
C ILE A 39 3.75 -12.82 -2.61
N ASP A 40 4.69 -13.24 -1.77
CA ASP A 40 5.37 -14.53 -1.89
C ASP A 40 4.49 -15.68 -1.38
N GLU A 41 3.59 -15.40 -0.44
CA GLU A 41 2.57 -16.34 0.03
C GLU A 41 1.55 -16.74 -1.05
N ASP A 42 1.35 -15.90 -2.06
CA ASP A 42 0.33 -16.10 -3.09
C ASP A 42 0.93 -16.06 -4.51
N PRO A 43 1.08 -17.21 -5.21
CA PRO A 43 1.78 -17.26 -6.49
C PRO A 43 1.12 -16.39 -7.58
N ALA A 44 -0.19 -16.16 -7.48
CA ALA A 44 -0.91 -15.26 -8.39
C ALA A 44 -0.53 -13.79 -8.15
N LEU A 45 -0.46 -13.36 -6.89
CA LEU A 45 -0.01 -12.01 -6.52
C LEU A 45 1.46 -11.82 -6.86
N ARG A 46 2.30 -12.82 -6.59
CA ARG A 46 3.71 -12.83 -6.99
C ARG A 46 3.86 -12.56 -8.48
N GLN A 47 3.21 -13.35 -9.33
CA GLN A 47 3.34 -13.19 -10.78
C GLN A 47 2.88 -11.81 -11.25
N ARG A 48 1.82 -11.27 -10.64
CA ARG A 48 1.21 -9.99 -11.00
C ARG A 48 2.02 -8.78 -10.52
N PHE A 49 2.63 -8.86 -9.35
CA PHE A 49 3.24 -7.72 -8.65
C PHE A 49 4.75 -7.81 -8.42
N HIS A 50 5.44 -8.93 -8.69
CA HIS A 50 6.87 -9.07 -8.33
C HIS A 50 7.78 -7.96 -8.88
N ALA A 51 7.45 -7.39 -10.04
CA ALA A 51 8.21 -6.30 -10.68
C ALA A 51 7.71 -4.90 -10.31
N LYS A 52 6.59 -4.81 -9.58
CA LYS A 52 5.88 -3.56 -9.25
C LYS A 52 5.89 -3.25 -7.76
N ILE A 53 6.30 -4.18 -6.91
CA ILE A 53 6.39 -3.95 -5.47
C ILE A 53 7.34 -2.81 -5.10
N PRO A 54 7.05 -2.06 -4.02
CA PRO A 54 5.80 -2.10 -3.24
C PRO A 54 4.60 -1.60 -4.05
N VAL A 55 3.43 -2.24 -3.89
CA VAL A 55 2.18 -1.80 -4.53
C VAL A 55 1.18 -1.42 -3.46
N LEU A 56 0.61 -0.21 -3.56
CA LEU A 56 -0.44 0.28 -2.68
C LEU A 56 -1.79 0.23 -3.38
N ALA A 57 -2.77 -0.34 -2.71
CA ALA A 57 -4.16 -0.35 -3.14
C ALA A 57 -5.08 0.25 -2.07
N VAL A 58 -6.16 0.88 -2.50
CA VAL A 58 -7.25 1.34 -1.62
C VAL A 58 -8.50 0.55 -2.02
N GLY A 59 -8.98 -0.31 -1.13
CA GLY A 59 -10.01 -1.30 -1.49
C GLY A 59 -9.55 -2.23 -2.62
N GLU A 60 -10.22 -2.19 -3.76
CA GLU A 60 -9.91 -2.99 -4.96
C GLU A 60 -9.03 -2.23 -5.98
N GLU A 61 -8.82 -0.93 -5.80
CA GLU A 61 -8.14 -0.09 -6.77
C GLU A 61 -6.66 0.09 -6.43
N ILE A 62 -5.79 -0.10 -7.43
CA ILE A 62 -4.35 0.08 -7.28
C ILE A 62 -4.06 1.58 -7.38
N LEU A 63 -3.63 2.17 -6.27
CA LEU A 63 -3.31 3.59 -6.21
C LEU A 63 -1.96 3.86 -6.89
N CYS A 64 -0.90 3.17 -6.44
CA CYS A 64 0.47 3.40 -6.90
C CYS A 64 1.38 2.18 -6.73
N CYS A 65 2.53 2.22 -7.42
CA CYS A 65 3.59 1.23 -7.33
C CYS A 65 4.96 1.89 -7.20
N HIS A 66 5.93 1.15 -6.63
CA HIS A 66 7.31 1.54 -6.33
C HIS A 66 7.50 2.66 -5.29
N PHE A 67 6.70 3.72 -5.35
CA PHE A 67 6.75 4.88 -4.46
C PHE A 67 5.36 5.25 -3.96
N LEU A 68 5.29 5.78 -2.74
CA LEU A 68 4.05 6.26 -2.15
C LEU A 68 3.64 7.56 -2.83
N ASP A 69 2.45 7.58 -3.42
CA ASP A 69 1.82 8.83 -3.84
C ASP A 69 0.92 9.33 -2.71
N GLU A 70 1.52 10.10 -1.80
CA GLU A 70 0.82 10.66 -0.65
C GLU A 70 -0.34 11.58 -1.07
N ARG A 71 -0.21 12.26 -2.20
CA ARG A 71 -1.25 13.17 -2.71
C ARG A 71 -2.46 12.39 -3.19
N GLY A 72 -2.26 11.37 -4.01
CA GLY A 72 -3.31 10.48 -4.48
C GLY A 72 -3.99 9.79 -3.31
N LEU A 73 -3.22 9.33 -2.32
CA LEU A 73 -3.77 8.69 -1.14
C LEU A 73 -4.65 9.67 -0.36
N ARG A 74 -4.16 10.90 -0.10
CA ARG A 74 -4.96 11.92 0.59
C ARG A 74 -6.23 12.28 -0.17
N LEU A 75 -6.20 12.37 -1.49
CA LEU A 75 -7.38 12.67 -2.31
C LEU A 75 -8.42 11.55 -2.21
N GLU A 76 -7.97 10.29 -2.32
CA GLU A 76 -8.85 9.12 -2.22
C GLU A 76 -9.52 9.02 -0.84
N LEU A 77 -8.75 9.31 0.21
CA LEU A 77 -9.24 9.26 1.60
C LEU A 77 -10.07 10.49 2.00
N ALA A 78 -9.94 11.62 1.30
CA ALA A 78 -10.66 12.86 1.58
C ALA A 78 -11.98 13.00 0.78
N GLY A 79 -12.30 12.04 -0.10
CA GLY A 79 -13.42 12.10 -1.04
C GLY A 79 -14.79 11.62 -0.54
N ASP A 80 -15.04 11.54 0.78
CA ASP A 80 -16.36 11.19 1.38
C ASP A 80 -17.13 12.43 1.87
#